data_AF-A0A922ID86-F1
#
_entry.id   AF-A0A922ID86-F1
#
_cell.length_a   1.000
_cell.length_b   1.000
_cell.length_c   1.000
_cell.angle_alpha   90.00
_cell.angle_beta   90.00
_cell.angle_gamma   90.00
#
_symmetry.space_group_name_H-M   'P 1'
#
loop_
_entity.id
_entity.type
_entity.pdbx_description
1 polymer ?
#
loop_
_entity_poly.entity_id
_entity_poly.type
_entity_poly.pdbx_seq_one_letter_code
_entity_poly.pdbx_strand_id
1 'polypeptide(L)'
;MNLFRKSLFLLLSLLIVINHHSCFGADKQILFDTHINGLIAAFNDFDSDRFTDIFIITDNGHSMKLLKSQEDEPDLQQWDQIKCSFENEKITGIIPADFSG
;
A
#
# COMPACT_ATOMS: atom_id res chain seq x y z
N MET A 1 9.91 -51.45 19.72
CA MET A 1 8.71 -50.58 19.90
C MET A 1 9.03 -49.08 20.04
N ASN A 2 10.18 -48.69 20.62
CA ASN A 2 10.51 -47.27 20.85
C ASN A 2 11.01 -46.49 19.62
N LEU A 3 11.62 -47.17 18.63
CA LEU A 3 12.18 -46.50 17.45
C LEU A 3 11.09 -46.06 16.46
N PHE A 4 10.09 -46.93 16.22
CA PHE A 4 8.96 -46.64 15.34
C PHE A 4 8.10 -45.48 15.88
N ARG A 5 7.91 -45.43 17.20
CA ARG A 5 7.18 -44.35 17.88
C ARG A 5 7.91 -43.00 17.81
N LYS A 6 9.25 -42.98 17.90
CA LYS A 6 10.05 -41.76 17.70
C LYS A 6 10.02 -41.28 16.25
N SER A 7 10.11 -42.21 15.30
CA SER A 7 10.01 -41.90 13.87
C SER A 7 8.65 -41.31 13.51
N LEU A 8 7.57 -41.90 14.02
CA LEU A 8 6.21 -41.39 13.83
C LEU A 8 6.03 -40.00 14.45
N PHE A 9 6.58 -39.75 15.64
CA PHE A 9 6.49 -38.45 16.30
C PHE A 9 7.26 -37.37 15.53
N LEU A 10 8.45 -37.70 15.01
CA LEU A 10 9.23 -36.81 14.15
C LEU A 10 8.48 -36.50 12.84
N LEU A 11 7.88 -37.50 12.21
CA LEU A 11 7.09 -37.32 11.00
C LEU A 11 5.87 -36.42 11.25
N LEU A 12 5.17 -36.63 12.38
CA LEU A 12 4.02 -35.82 12.76
C LEU A 12 4.42 -34.36 13.05
N SER A 13 5.53 -34.13 13.76
CA SER A 13 6.03 -32.79 14.01
C SER A 13 6.45 -32.08 12.72
N LEU A 14 7.04 -32.80 11.77
CA LEU A 14 7.41 -32.25 10.47
C LEU A 14 6.17 -31.84 9.67
N LEU A 15 5.14 -32.70 9.64
CA LEU A 15 3.87 -32.38 8.98
C LEU A 15 3.17 -31.16 9.59
N ILE A 16 3.23 -30.98 10.92
CA ILE A 16 2.65 -29.81 11.59
C ILE A 16 3.40 -28.53 11.21
N VAL A 17 4.74 -28.56 11.14
CA VAL A 17 5.56 -27.38 10.74
C VAL A 17 5.31 -27.01 9.27
N ILE A 18 5.16 -27.98 8.36
CA ILE A 18 4.89 -27.70 6.94
C ILE A 18 3.51 -27.04 6.75
N ASN A 19 2.50 -27.42 7.55
CA ASN A 19 1.16 -26.81 7.47
C ASN A 19 1.07 -25.41 8.10
N HIS A 20 2.02 -25.03 8.97
CA HIS A 20 2.06 -23.67 9.54
C HIS A 20 2.68 -22.62 8.61
N HIS A 21 3.30 -23.02 7.49
CA HIS A 21 3.82 -22.07 6.50
C HIS A 21 2.73 -21.41 5.64
N SER A 22 1.48 -21.85 5.73
CA SER A 22 0.36 -21.28 4.96
C SER A 22 -0.26 -20.02 5.59
N CYS A 23 0.25 -19.56 6.74
CA CYS A 23 -0.17 -18.33 7.40
C CYS A 23 0.96 -17.28 7.39
N PHE A 24 1.75 -17.23 6.33
CA PHE A 24 2.52 -16.06 6.00
C PHE A 24 1.92 -15.55 4.70
N GLY A 25 1.00 -14.58 4.83
CA GLY A 25 0.38 -13.93 3.69
C GLY A 25 1.47 -13.55 2.71
N ALA A 26 1.23 -13.83 1.43
CA ALA A 26 2.14 -13.53 0.34
C ALA A 26 2.75 -12.15 0.56
N ASP A 27 4.08 -12.12 0.51
CA ASP A 27 4.93 -10.94 0.61
C ASP A 27 4.50 -9.96 -0.51
N LYS A 28 3.48 -9.14 -0.28
CA LYS A 28 3.00 -8.12 -1.22
C LYS A 28 4.00 -6.96 -1.16
N GLN A 29 5.19 -7.20 -1.70
CA GLN A 29 6.38 -6.36 -1.49
C GLN A 29 6.32 -5.02 -2.24
N ILE A 30 5.31 -4.78 -3.09
CA ILE A 30 5.25 -3.57 -3.91
C ILE A 30 3.90 -2.88 -3.73
N LEU A 31 3.68 -2.31 -2.53
CA LEU A 31 2.56 -1.39 -2.28
C LEU A 31 2.74 -0.05 -2.98
N PHE A 32 3.97 0.31 -3.34
CA PHE A 32 4.33 1.58 -3.95
C PHE A 32 5.37 1.35 -5.04
N ASP A 33 5.25 2.08 -6.16
CA ASP A 33 6.42 2.34 -6.98
C ASP A 33 7.48 3.05 -6.11
N THR A 34 8.67 2.46 -5.99
CA THR A 34 9.76 2.91 -5.11
C THR A 34 10.27 4.33 -5.42
N HIS A 35 9.77 4.95 -6.50
CA HIS A 35 10.09 6.31 -6.92
C HIS A 35 9.17 7.39 -6.33
N ILE A 36 8.16 7.01 -5.55
CA ILE A 36 7.21 7.96 -4.95
C ILE A 36 7.80 8.53 -3.65
N ASN A 37 8.33 9.75 -3.72
CA ASN A 37 8.82 10.50 -2.57
C ASN A 37 7.87 11.67 -2.24
N GLY A 38 7.35 11.72 -1.01
CA GLY A 38 6.46 12.80 -0.57
C GLY A 38 5.88 12.59 0.83
N LEU A 39 5.24 13.62 1.37
CA LEU A 39 4.49 13.57 2.62
C LEU A 39 3.03 13.22 2.32
N ILE A 40 2.51 12.12 2.88
CA ILE A 40 1.08 11.80 2.81
C ILE A 40 0.28 12.88 3.54
N ALA A 41 -0.70 13.45 2.85
CA ALA A 41 -1.48 14.59 3.35
C ALA A 41 -2.97 14.29 3.49
N ALA A 42 -3.53 13.41 2.65
CA ALA A 42 -4.91 12.94 2.75
C ALA A 42 -5.08 11.57 2.05
N PHE A 43 -6.17 10.87 2.40
CA PHE A 43 -6.58 9.59 1.81
C PHE A 43 -8.09 9.59 1.60
N ASN A 44 -8.56 9.12 0.44
CA ASN A 44 -9.97 9.12 0.05
C ASN A 44 -10.15 8.29 -1.24
N ASP A 45 -11.36 7.79 -1.51
CA ASP A 45 -11.76 7.26 -2.83
C ASP A 45 -12.18 8.46 -3.70
N PHE A 46 -11.27 8.96 -4.54
CA PHE A 46 -11.45 10.24 -5.23
C PHE A 46 -12.31 10.10 -6.47
N ASP A 47 -12.23 8.97 -7.17
CA ASP A 47 -12.94 8.72 -8.42
C ASP A 47 -14.04 7.65 -8.33
N SER A 48 -14.40 7.24 -7.11
CA SER A 48 -15.51 6.35 -6.79
C SER A 48 -15.34 4.92 -7.32
N ASP A 49 -14.09 4.47 -7.51
CA ASP A 49 -13.80 3.09 -7.93
C ASP A 49 -13.73 2.10 -6.74
N ARG A 50 -13.89 2.61 -5.51
CA ARG A 50 -13.85 1.93 -4.21
C ARG A 50 -12.44 1.62 -3.70
N PHE A 51 -11.40 2.00 -4.43
CA PHE A 51 -10.03 1.93 -3.92
C PHE A 51 -9.67 3.23 -3.18
N THR A 52 -8.71 3.15 -2.25
CA THR A 52 -8.29 4.32 -1.48
C THR A 52 -7.10 4.98 -2.15
N ASP A 53 -7.31 6.18 -2.67
CA ASP A 53 -6.26 7.03 -3.24
C ASP A 53 -5.55 7.85 -2.16
N ILE A 54 -4.34 8.30 -2.48
CA ILE A 54 -3.48 9.03 -1.55
C ILE A 54 -3.02 10.35 -2.17
N PHE A 55 -3.31 11.45 -1.49
CA PHE A 55 -2.73 12.74 -1.83
C PHE A 55 -1.39 12.90 -1.11
N ILE A 56 -0.35 13.22 -1.87
CA ILE A 56 0.99 13.50 -1.35
C ILE A 56 1.42 14.93 -1.64
N ILE A 57 2.20 15.48 -0.73
CA ILE A 57 2.90 16.76 -0.89
C ILE A 57 4.37 16.47 -1.21
N THR A 58 4.85 17.03 -2.32
CA THR A 58 6.22 16.85 -2.84
C THR A 58 6.94 18.19 -2.97
N ASP A 59 8.16 18.17 -3.52
CA ASP A 59 8.95 19.37 -3.85
C ASP A 59 9.09 20.35 -2.68
N ASN A 60 9.42 19.80 -1.52
CA ASN A 60 9.56 20.51 -0.25
C ASN A 60 8.29 21.27 0.20
N GLY A 61 7.10 20.83 -0.19
CA GLY A 61 5.85 21.49 0.22
C GLY A 61 5.20 22.37 -0.84
N HIS A 62 5.73 22.38 -2.07
CA HIS A 62 5.23 23.26 -3.15
C HIS A 62 4.37 22.53 -4.18
N SER A 63 4.41 21.20 -4.19
CA SER A 63 3.65 20.41 -5.15
C SER A 63 2.73 19.43 -4.44
N MET A 64 1.58 19.17 -5.05
CA MET A 64 0.62 18.13 -4.67
C MET A 64 0.46 17.17 -5.85
N LYS A 65 0.37 15.88 -5.53
CA LYS A 65 0.08 14.80 -6.49
C LYS A 65 -0.92 13.82 -5.89
N LEU A 66 -1.69 13.16 -6.74
CA LEU A 66 -2.52 12.03 -6.37
C LEU A 66 -1.84 10.71 -6.75
N LEU A 67 -1.79 9.77 -5.82
CA LEU A 67 -1.48 8.38 -6.07
C LEU A 67 -2.81 7.64 -6.15
N LYS A 68 -3.18 7.22 -7.35
CA LYS A 68 -4.39 6.45 -7.59
C LYS A 68 -4.16 4.99 -7.22
N SER A 69 -5.13 4.41 -6.52
CA SER A 69 -5.12 2.98 -6.27
C SER A 69 -5.80 2.19 -7.39
N GLN A 70 -5.31 0.97 -7.64
CA GLN A 70 -5.82 0.09 -8.68
C GLN A 70 -5.74 -1.37 -8.24
N GLU A 71 -6.49 -2.24 -8.93
CA GLU A 71 -6.56 -3.67 -8.61
C GLU A 71 -5.24 -4.42 -8.86
N ASP A 72 -4.49 -3.99 -9.88
CA ASP A 72 -3.22 -4.61 -10.28
C ASP A 72 -2.01 -3.98 -9.58
N GLU A 73 -0.99 -4.80 -9.29
CA GLU A 73 0.28 -4.32 -8.72
C GLU A 73 1.09 -3.47 -9.73
N PRO A 74 1.78 -2.41 -9.27
CA PRO A 74 1.73 -1.87 -7.92
C PRO A 74 0.38 -1.20 -7.62
N ASP A 75 -0.13 -1.47 -6.42
CA ASP A 75 -1.49 -1.07 -6.00
C ASP A 75 -1.70 0.46 -5.97
N LEU A 76 -0.62 1.24 -6.03
CA LEU A 76 -0.63 2.70 -6.04
C LEU A 76 0.28 3.24 -7.15
N GLN A 77 -0.30 4.05 -8.03
CA GLN A 77 0.40 4.68 -9.15
C GLN A 77 0.17 6.19 -9.17
N GLN A 78 1.15 6.95 -9.63
CA GLN A 78 0.98 8.41 -9.77
C GLN A 78 -0.07 8.71 -10.85
N TRP A 79 -1.10 9.47 -10.49
CA TRP A 79 -2.12 9.92 -11.45
C TRP A 79 -1.73 11.30 -12.01
N ASP A 80 -1.14 11.29 -13.21
CA ASP A 80 -0.57 12.50 -13.84
C ASP A 80 -1.58 13.62 -14.14
N GLN A 81 -2.88 13.32 -14.15
CA GLN A 81 -3.95 14.29 -14.40
C GLN A 81 -4.24 15.16 -13.16
N ILE A 82 -3.95 14.66 -11.96
CA ILE A 82 -4.20 15.37 -10.70
C ILE A 82 -2.87 15.75 -10.06
N LYS A 83 -2.38 16.93 -10.46
CA LYS A 83 -1.19 17.56 -9.91
C LYS A 83 -1.35 19.07 -9.85
N CYS A 84 -0.79 19.69 -8.81
CA CYS A 84 -0.78 21.13 -8.63
C CYS A 84 0.56 21.57 -8.05
N SER A 85 1.09 22.70 -8.51
CA SER A 85 2.34 23.27 -8.01
C SER A 85 2.19 24.76 -7.76
N PHE A 86 2.81 25.23 -6.69
CA PHE A 86 2.82 26.62 -6.25
C PHE A 86 4.25 27.14 -6.26
N GLU A 87 4.48 28.32 -6.83
CA GLU A 87 5.85 28.84 -6.98
C GLU A 87 6.41 29.41 -5.67
N ASN A 88 5.58 30.13 -4.91
CA ASN A 88 6.03 30.88 -3.73
C ASN A 88 5.30 30.46 -2.45
N GLU A 89 4.25 29.65 -2.56
CA GLU A 89 3.39 29.23 -1.46
C GLU A 89 3.70 27.80 -1.01
N LYS A 90 3.52 27.55 0.30
CA LYS A 90 3.59 26.22 0.88
C LYS A 90 2.20 25.65 1.06
N ILE A 91 2.03 24.40 0.67
CA ILE A 91 0.86 23.61 0.99
C ILE A 91 0.95 23.23 2.48
N THR A 92 -0.02 23.67 3.27
CA THR A 92 -0.10 23.37 4.72
C THR A 92 -1.08 22.26 5.05
N GLY A 93 -1.93 21.87 4.09
CA GLY A 93 -2.88 20.78 4.23
C GLY A 93 -3.64 20.54 2.93
N ILE A 94 -4.23 19.35 2.81
CA ILE A 94 -5.08 18.95 1.69
C ILE A 94 -6.37 18.39 2.30
N ILE A 95 -7.52 18.88 1.83
CA ILE A 95 -8.84 18.43 2.26
C ILE A 95 -9.61 18.02 0.99
N PRO A 96 -9.63 16.73 0.63
CA PRO A 96 -10.46 16.24 -0.45
C PRO A 96 -11.93 16.26 0.00
N ALA A 97 -12.78 16.95 -0.76
CA ALA A 97 -14.22 16.99 -0.53
C ALA A 97 -14.95 17.36 -1.84
N ASP A 98 -16.19 16.94 -1.95
CA ASP A 98 -17.12 17.52 -2.91
C ASP A 98 -17.62 18.87 -2.35
N PHE A 99 -17.14 19.96 -2.95
CA PHE A 99 -17.51 21.32 -2.55
C PHE A 99 -18.73 21.84 -3.31
N SER A 100 -19.25 21.12 -4.31
CA SER A 100 -20.38 21.55 -5.15
C SER A 100 -21.67 20.77 -4.88
N GLY A 101 -21.60 19.55 -4.36
CA GLY A 101 -22.75 18.65 -4.22
C GLY A 101 -23.36 18.26 -5.56
#